data_AF-A0A4Q4VGK4-F1
#
_entry.id   AF-A0A4Q4VGK4-F1
#
_cell.length_a   1.000
_cell.length_b   1.000
_cell.length_c   1.000
_cell.angle_alpha   90.00
_cell.angle_beta   90.00
_cell.angle_gamma   90.00
#
_symmetry.space_group_name_H-M   'P 1'
#
loop_
_entity.id
_entity.type
_entity.pdbx_description
1 polymer ?
#
loop_
_entity_poly.entity_id
_entity_poly.type
_entity_poly.pdbx_seq_one_letter_code
_entity_poly.pdbx_strand_id
1 'polypeptide(L)'
;MNAVIMGRKTWDSIPPRFRPLKGRLNIVISRSHSEQPPPPPPREVDAETEAVRVGSLEQAIEYLGSTTSTSPAATTGRVFVIGGAQIYGAALRLREARRVLLTRVMDDFECDTFFPLELSESQAGGAWVQKSKEELDAWTGETVPEGIQEENGTKYEFQMWERVD
;
A
#
# COMPACT_ATOMS: atom_id res chain seq x y z
N MET A 1 -13.77 5.63 0.66
CA MET A 1 -12.44 6.27 0.89
C MET A 1 -11.40 5.19 1.11
N ASN A 2 -10.18 5.31 0.56
CA ASN A 2 -9.11 4.33 0.78
C ASN A 2 -8.23 4.66 2.01
N ALA A 3 -7.58 3.64 2.57
CA ALA A 3 -6.57 3.79 3.61
C ALA A 3 -5.16 3.49 3.07
N VAL A 4 -4.15 4.19 3.58
CA VAL A 4 -2.74 3.97 3.26
C VAL A 4 -1.96 3.70 4.55
N ILE A 5 -1.26 2.58 4.57
CA ILE A 5 -0.40 2.15 5.67
C ILE A 5 1.05 2.31 5.24
N MET A 6 1.85 2.98 6.07
CA MET A 6 3.27 3.13 5.82
C MET A 6 4.11 3.11 7.10
N GLY A 7 5.42 2.86 6.95
CA GLY A 7 6.37 2.95 8.05
C GLY A 7 6.79 4.40 8.33
N ARG A 8 7.23 4.66 9.57
CA ARG A 8 7.71 5.99 10.01
C ARG A 8 8.73 6.62 9.05
N LYS A 9 9.72 5.84 8.56
CA LYS A 9 10.75 6.37 7.63
C LYS A 9 10.15 6.85 6.30
N THR A 10 9.19 6.11 5.75
CA THR A 10 8.46 6.49 4.53
C THR A 10 7.58 7.72 4.77
N TRP A 11 6.94 7.81 5.93
CA TRP A 11 6.20 9.01 6.32
C TRP A 11 7.10 10.26 6.40
N ASP A 12 8.32 10.10 6.94
CA ASP A 12 9.30 11.18 7.08
C ASP A 12 9.93 11.60 5.75
N SER A 13 10.00 10.72 4.75
CA SER A 13 10.50 11.07 3.42
C SER A 13 9.50 11.85 2.57
N ILE A 14 8.20 11.84 2.92
CA ILE A 14 7.19 12.64 2.22
C ILE A 14 7.32 14.11 2.65
N PRO A 15 7.48 15.07 1.73
CA PRO A 15 7.62 16.47 2.10
C PRO A 15 6.42 16.95 2.95
N PRO A 16 6.62 17.79 3.98
CA PRO A 16 5.56 18.21 4.90
C PRO A 16 4.31 18.78 4.23
N ARG A 17 4.46 19.48 3.09
CA ARG A 17 3.34 20.06 2.32
C ARG A 17 2.45 19.02 1.62
N PHE A 18 2.93 17.78 1.46
CA PHE A 18 2.25 16.68 0.77
C PHE A 18 1.78 15.57 1.72
N ARG A 19 2.01 15.72 3.03
CA ARG A 19 1.49 14.82 4.06
C ARG A 19 0.55 15.59 5.01
N PRO A 20 -0.55 15.00 5.48
CA PRO A 20 -1.08 13.69 5.12
C PRO A 20 -1.50 13.59 3.65
N LEU A 21 -1.51 12.37 3.11
CA LEU A 21 -1.94 12.14 1.74
C LEU A 21 -3.45 12.39 1.63
N LYS A 22 -3.85 13.51 1.00
CA LYS A 22 -5.24 13.98 0.92
C LYS A 22 -6.21 12.89 0.41
N GLY A 23 -7.43 12.91 0.95
CA GLY A 23 -8.54 12.01 0.56
C GLY A 23 -8.34 10.55 0.98
N ARG A 24 -7.38 10.28 1.87
CA ARG A 24 -7.03 8.95 2.35
C ARG A 24 -6.85 8.95 3.86
N LEU A 25 -7.26 7.87 4.50
CA LEU A 25 -6.90 7.61 5.89
C LEU A 25 -5.42 7.21 5.95
N ASN A 26 -4.58 8.03 6.56
CA ASN A 26 -3.14 7.79 6.66
C ASN A 26 -2.82 7.08 7.99
N ILE A 27 -2.20 5.91 7.92
CA ILE A 27 -1.77 5.13 9.10
C ILE A 27 -0.25 4.96 9.05
N VAL A 28 0.42 5.37 10.12
CA VAL A 28 1.88 5.34 10.27
C VAL A 28 2.28 4.37 11.36
N ILE A 29 3.03 3.35 10.97
CA ILE A 29 3.59 2.36 11.89
C ILE A 29 4.90 2.88 12.48
N SER A 30 4.96 2.99 13.80
CA SER A 30 6.16 3.36 14.56
C SER A 30 6.28 2.55 15.84
N ARG A 31 7.44 1.94 16.08
CA ARG A 31 7.73 1.18 17.31
C ARG A 31 7.58 2.01 18.58
N SER A 32 7.77 3.33 18.51
CA SER A 32 7.57 4.21 19.67
C SER A 32 6.12 4.33 20.13
N HIS A 33 5.17 3.80 19.35
CA HIS A 33 3.74 3.79 19.64
C HIS A 33 3.23 2.37 19.93
N SER A 34 4.10 1.39 20.19
CA SER A 34 3.70 0.00 20.46
C SER A 34 2.86 -0.19 21.72
N GLU A 35 3.09 0.66 22.73
CA GLU A 35 2.40 0.58 24.02
C GLU A 35 1.18 1.52 24.11
N GLN A 36 0.95 2.34 23.09
CA GLN A 36 -0.19 3.24 23.05
C GLN A 36 -1.35 2.56 22.32
N PRO A 37 -2.58 2.59 22.87
CA PRO A 37 -3.74 2.17 22.12
C PRO A 37 -3.90 3.10 20.90
N PRO A 38 -4.41 2.57 19.77
CA PRO A 38 -4.73 3.43 18.64
C PRO A 38 -5.73 4.52 19.08
N PRO A 39 -5.63 5.75 18.53
CA PRO A 39 -6.61 6.79 18.79
C PRO A 39 -8.01 6.32 18.34
N PRO A 40 -9.10 6.93 18.81
CA PRO A 40 -10.43 6.62 18.29
C PRO A 40 -10.51 6.95 16.79
N PRO A 41 -11.29 6.17 16.02
CA PRO A 41 -11.42 6.40 14.59
C PRO A 41 -12.03 7.77 14.29
N PRO A 42 -11.48 8.53 13.33
CA PRO A 42 -12.03 9.82 12.96
C PRO A 42 -13.43 9.63 12.37
N ARG A 43 -14.35 10.53 12.71
CA ARG A 43 -15.73 10.50 12.19
C ARG A 43 -15.77 10.77 10.69
N GLU A 44 -14.90 11.67 10.24
CA GLU A 44 -14.71 12.04 8.84
C GLU A 44 -13.20 12.15 8.59
N VAL A 45 -12.79 11.80 7.37
CA VAL A 45 -11.41 11.97 6.94
C VAL A 45 -11.41 12.94 5.78
N ASP A 46 -10.83 14.10 6.03
CA ASP A 46 -10.68 15.20 5.10
C ASP A 46 -9.19 15.49 4.84
N ALA A 47 -8.90 16.64 4.23
CA ALA A 47 -7.53 17.05 3.93
C ALA A 47 -6.74 17.47 5.19
N GLU A 48 -7.39 17.71 6.32
CA GLU A 48 -6.78 18.18 7.58
C GLU A 48 -6.61 17.05 8.60
N THR A 49 -7.19 15.89 8.33
CA THR A 49 -7.13 14.72 9.21
C THR A 49 -5.70 14.24 9.41
N GLU A 50 -5.22 14.32 10.66
CA GLU A 50 -3.90 13.85 11.03
C GLU A 50 -3.70 12.35 10.79
N ALA A 51 -2.45 11.95 10.59
CA ALA A 51 -2.13 10.55 10.45
C ALA A 51 -2.29 9.79 11.78
N VAL A 52 -2.96 8.66 11.72
CA VAL A 52 -3.11 7.72 12.82
C VAL A 52 -1.77 7.03 13.05
N ARG A 53 -1.31 6.97 14.30
CA ARG A 53 -0.06 6.31 14.66
C ARG A 53 -0.35 5.03 15.42
N VAL A 54 0.28 3.94 14.98
CA VAL A 54 0.15 2.61 15.60
C VAL A 54 1.51 1.93 15.72
N GLY A 55 1.58 0.92 16.58
CA GLY A 55 2.80 0.16 16.86
C GLY A 55 3.14 -0.94 15.87
N SER A 56 2.13 -1.52 15.23
CA SER A 56 2.30 -2.68 14.35
C SER A 56 1.28 -2.72 13.20
N LEU A 57 1.48 -3.64 12.27
CA LEU A 57 0.56 -3.85 11.14
C LEU A 57 -0.75 -4.48 11.61
N GLU A 58 -0.69 -5.35 12.61
CA GLU A 58 -1.86 -5.97 13.25
C GLU A 58 -2.75 -4.91 13.90
N GLN A 59 -2.15 -3.98 14.65
CA GLN A 59 -2.89 -2.85 15.23
C GLN A 59 -3.50 -1.95 14.14
N ALA A 60 -2.82 -1.76 13.00
CA ALA A 60 -3.39 -1.01 11.88
C ALA A 60 -4.64 -1.69 11.32
N ILE A 61 -4.60 -3.02 11.17
CA ILE A 61 -5.72 -3.82 10.65
C ILE A 61 -6.89 -3.82 11.65
N GLU A 62 -6.62 -4.00 12.93
CA GLU A 62 -7.63 -3.93 14.00
C GLU A 62 -8.31 -2.56 14.03
N TYR A 63 -7.52 -1.49 13.96
CA TYR A 63 -8.02 -0.12 13.88
C TYR A 63 -8.95 0.06 12.67
N LEU A 64 -8.55 -0.42 11.50
CA LEU A 64 -9.37 -0.38 10.29
C LEU A 64 -10.68 -1.18 10.45
N GLY A 65 -10.64 -2.35 11.08
CA GLY A 65 -11.84 -3.14 11.38
C GLY A 65 -12.81 -2.44 12.35
N SER A 66 -12.28 -1.69 13.32
CA SER A 66 -13.11 -0.93 14.26
C SER A 66 -13.85 0.25 13.59
N THR A 67 -13.22 0.89 12.61
CA THR A 67 -13.81 2.03 11.87
C THR A 67 -15.09 1.61 11.14
N THR A 68 -15.09 0.41 10.55
CA THR A 68 -16.24 -0.14 9.81
C THR A 68 -17.44 -0.46 10.69
N SER A 69 -17.24 -0.69 12.00
CA SER A 69 -18.32 -1.02 12.93
C SER A 69 -18.95 0.21 13.60
N THR A 70 -18.22 1.32 13.72
CA THR A 70 -18.70 2.52 14.44
C THR A 70 -19.46 3.50 13.55
N SER A 71 -19.26 3.48 12.23
CA SER A 71 -20.01 4.32 11.29
C SER A 71 -20.35 3.53 10.00
N PRO A 72 -21.59 3.05 9.83
CA PRO A 72 -22.01 2.31 8.64
C PRO A 72 -21.97 3.15 7.34
N ALA A 73 -21.80 4.49 7.44
CA ALA A 73 -21.60 5.38 6.31
C ALA A 73 -20.12 5.57 5.92
N ALA A 74 -19.18 5.20 6.80
CA ALA A 74 -17.74 5.28 6.55
C ALA A 74 -17.19 3.89 6.21
N THR A 75 -17.68 3.30 5.12
CA THR A 75 -17.06 2.09 4.59
C THR A 75 -15.67 2.46 4.08
N THR A 76 -14.64 2.10 4.84
CA THR A 76 -13.27 2.12 4.34
C THR A 76 -13.24 1.23 3.09
N GLY A 77 -12.80 1.80 1.98
CA GLY A 77 -12.66 1.15 0.69
C GLY A 77 -11.46 0.20 0.74
N ARG A 78 -10.46 0.44 -0.09
CA ARG A 78 -9.27 -0.41 -0.13
C ARG A 78 -8.22 0.05 0.85
N VAL A 79 -7.48 -0.91 1.39
CA VAL A 79 -6.32 -0.68 2.24
C VAL A 79 -5.07 -0.95 1.42
N PHE A 80 -4.18 0.03 1.35
CA PHE A 80 -2.93 -0.06 0.61
C PHE A 80 -1.74 0.01 1.57
N VAL A 81 -0.81 -0.92 1.44
CA VAL A 81 0.51 -0.78 2.05
C VAL A 81 1.42 -0.08 1.05
N ILE A 82 1.91 1.11 1.39
CA ILE A 82 2.73 1.93 0.50
C ILE A 82 4.20 1.99 0.93
N GLY A 83 4.61 1.04 1.78
CA GLY A 83 6.00 0.78 2.13
C GLY A 83 6.44 1.32 3.50
N GLY A 84 7.73 1.36 3.80
CA GLY A 84 8.86 0.88 2.98
C GLY A 84 9.13 -0.62 3.11
N ALA A 85 10.33 -1.07 2.72
CA ALA A 85 10.72 -2.48 2.63
C ALA A 85 10.35 -3.34 3.86
N GLN A 86 10.58 -2.83 5.08
CA GLN A 86 10.20 -3.56 6.30
C GLN A 86 8.69 -3.78 6.41
N ILE A 87 7.89 -2.79 6.02
CA ILE A 87 6.43 -2.89 6.06
C ILE A 87 5.93 -3.76 4.91
N TYR A 88 6.52 -3.67 3.71
CA TYR A 88 6.22 -4.60 2.61
C TYR A 88 6.47 -6.05 3.04
N GLY A 89 7.64 -6.33 3.62
CA GLY A 89 7.99 -7.68 4.05
C GLY A 89 7.05 -8.21 5.15
N ALA A 90 6.61 -7.35 6.06
CA ALA A 90 5.60 -7.71 7.06
C ALA A 90 4.23 -7.98 6.43
N ALA A 91 3.77 -7.10 5.54
CA ALA A 91 2.47 -7.22 4.88
C ALA A 91 2.36 -8.46 4.00
N LEU A 92 3.41 -8.81 3.26
CA LEU A 92 3.39 -9.99 2.38
C LEU A 92 3.28 -11.32 3.13
N ARG A 93 3.55 -11.36 4.44
CA ARG A 93 3.32 -12.55 5.29
C ARG A 93 1.85 -12.70 5.71
N LEU A 94 1.05 -11.66 5.54
CA LEU A 94 -0.36 -11.66 5.90
C LEU A 94 -1.21 -12.31 4.81
N ARG A 95 -2.22 -13.08 5.21
CA ARG A 95 -3.14 -13.71 4.27
C ARG A 95 -4.02 -12.68 3.54
N GLU A 96 -4.19 -11.52 4.14
CA GLU A 96 -4.97 -10.39 3.69
C GLU A 96 -4.31 -9.66 2.51
N ALA A 97 -2.98 -9.74 2.38
CA ALA A 97 -2.25 -9.19 1.24
C ALA A 97 -2.48 -10.07 -0.01
N ARG A 98 -3.57 -9.81 -0.73
CA ARG A 98 -3.95 -10.55 -1.94
C ARG A 98 -3.30 -10.04 -3.21
N ARG A 99 -2.89 -8.77 -3.27
CA ARG A 99 -2.43 -8.12 -4.52
C ARG A 99 -1.20 -7.26 -4.33
N VAL A 100 -0.36 -7.23 -5.37
CA VAL A 100 0.74 -6.29 -5.53
C VAL A 100 0.48 -5.48 -6.79
N LEU A 101 0.36 -4.16 -6.65
CA LEU A 101 0.43 -3.23 -7.77
C LEU A 101 1.88 -2.79 -7.91
N LEU A 102 2.49 -3.13 -9.03
CA LEU A 102 3.91 -2.95 -9.26
C LEU A 102 4.13 -2.04 -10.47
N THR A 103 4.89 -0.98 -10.28
CA THR A 103 5.54 -0.29 -11.39
C THR A 103 6.92 -0.92 -11.58
N ARG A 104 7.07 -1.76 -12.61
CA ARG A 104 8.33 -2.43 -12.92
C ARG A 104 9.20 -1.49 -13.73
N VAL A 105 10.30 -1.01 -13.14
CA VAL A 105 11.31 -0.20 -13.83
C VAL A 105 12.29 -1.13 -14.55
N MET A 106 12.64 -0.79 -15.79
CA MET A 106 13.42 -1.65 -16.70
C MET A 106 14.92 -1.32 -16.73
N ASP A 107 15.35 -0.33 -15.92
CA ASP A 107 16.72 0.14 -15.81
C ASP A 107 17.30 -0.18 -14.43
N ASP A 108 18.63 -0.33 -14.35
CA ASP A 108 19.36 -0.56 -13.11
C ASP A 108 19.84 0.76 -12.47
N PHE A 109 19.67 0.86 -11.15
CA PHE A 109 20.11 2.02 -10.36
C PHE A 109 20.83 1.57 -9.10
N GLU A 110 21.75 2.42 -8.60
CA GLU A 110 22.35 2.21 -7.30
C GLU A 110 21.26 2.29 -6.21
N CYS A 111 21.08 1.20 -5.46
CA CYS A 111 20.09 1.12 -4.39
C CYS A 111 20.58 0.25 -3.23
N ASP A 112 20.06 0.53 -2.04
CA ASP A 112 20.39 -0.17 -0.78
C ASP A 112 19.20 -0.93 -0.19
N THR A 113 18.04 -0.84 -0.84
CA THR A 113 16.75 -1.30 -0.34
C THR A 113 15.99 -2.01 -1.46
N PHE A 114 15.63 -3.27 -1.23
CA PHE A 114 15.00 -4.13 -2.23
C PHE A 114 13.56 -4.50 -1.83
N PHE A 115 12.70 -4.71 -2.82
CA PHE A 115 11.36 -5.25 -2.59
C PHE A 115 11.48 -6.73 -2.14
N PRO A 116 10.79 -7.16 -1.08
CA PRO A 116 11.05 -8.46 -0.44
C PRO A 116 10.40 -9.66 -1.14
N LEU A 117 9.99 -9.52 -2.40
CA LEU A 117 9.36 -10.56 -3.20
C LEU A 117 9.92 -10.54 -4.62
N GLU A 118 10.40 -11.70 -5.06
CA GLU A 118 10.80 -11.93 -6.44
C GLU A 118 9.56 -12.26 -7.28
N LEU A 119 9.17 -11.36 -8.17
CA LEU A 119 8.05 -11.52 -9.08
C LEU A 119 8.59 -11.72 -10.50
N SER A 120 8.44 -12.92 -11.06
CA SER A 120 8.87 -13.22 -12.42
C SER A 120 7.89 -14.13 -13.15
N GLU A 121 7.65 -13.86 -14.43
CA GLU A 121 6.80 -14.67 -15.30
C GLU A 121 7.31 -16.12 -15.43
N SER A 122 8.62 -16.32 -15.26
CA SER A 122 9.27 -17.63 -15.35
C SER A 122 8.98 -18.56 -14.17
N GLN A 123 8.38 -18.08 -13.08
CA GLN A 123 7.97 -18.93 -11.96
C GLN A 123 6.58 -19.52 -12.19
N ALA A 124 6.49 -20.42 -13.17
CA ALA A 124 5.36 -21.33 -13.30
C ALA A 124 5.17 -22.11 -11.98
N GLY A 125 4.08 -21.83 -11.25
CA GLY A 125 3.79 -22.42 -9.94
C GLY A 125 4.22 -21.58 -8.72
N GLY A 126 4.64 -20.33 -8.92
CA GLY A 126 4.88 -19.39 -7.82
C GLY A 126 3.59 -19.01 -7.08
N ALA A 127 3.72 -18.52 -5.85
CA ALA A 127 2.58 -18.09 -5.03
C ALA A 127 1.85 -16.84 -5.59
N TRP A 128 2.36 -16.22 -6.65
CA TRP A 128 1.82 -15.00 -7.24
C TRP A 128 1.77 -15.12 -8.76
N VAL A 129 0.67 -14.65 -9.34
CA VAL A 129 0.44 -14.67 -10.80
C VAL A 129 0.16 -13.26 -11.28
N GLN A 130 0.84 -12.87 -12.36
CA GLN A 130 0.59 -11.60 -13.04
C GLN A 130 -0.80 -11.65 -13.72
N LYS A 131 -1.57 -10.58 -13.53
CA LYS A 131 -2.93 -10.43 -14.02
C LYS A 131 -2.94 -9.69 -15.35
N SER A 132 -3.96 -9.96 -16.17
CA SER A 132 -4.06 -9.34 -17.49
C SER A 132 -4.35 -7.85 -17.39
N LYS A 133 -4.18 -7.16 -18.52
CA LYS A 133 -4.53 -5.74 -18.65
C LYS A 133 -5.98 -5.46 -18.27
N GLU A 134 -6.91 -6.28 -18.76
CA GLU A 134 -8.34 -6.16 -18.49
C GLU A 134 -8.64 -6.31 -17.01
N GLU A 135 -7.95 -7.24 -16.33
CA GLU A 135 -8.11 -7.45 -14.89
C GLU A 135 -7.55 -6.27 -14.08
N LEU A 136 -6.41 -5.71 -14.49
CA LEU A 136 -5.82 -4.52 -13.88
C LEU A 136 -6.75 -3.31 -14.03
N ASP A 137 -7.29 -3.06 -15.22
CA ASP A 137 -8.22 -1.96 -15.46
C ASP A 137 -9.53 -2.14 -14.67
N ALA A 138 -10.12 -3.34 -14.73
CA ALA A 138 -11.34 -3.64 -13.99
C ALA A 138 -11.13 -3.47 -12.48
N TRP A 139 -9.96 -3.85 -11.97
CA TRP A 139 -9.66 -3.70 -10.56
C TRP A 139 -9.42 -2.23 -10.21
N THR A 140 -8.60 -1.49 -10.95
CA THR A 140 -8.30 -0.07 -10.65
C THR A 140 -9.51 0.84 -10.87
N GLY A 141 -10.40 0.47 -11.79
CA GLY A 141 -11.55 1.29 -12.22
C GLY A 141 -11.15 2.39 -13.21
N GLU A 142 -9.94 2.32 -13.77
CA GLU A 142 -9.42 3.26 -14.75
C GLU A 142 -8.72 2.53 -15.91
N THR A 143 -8.50 3.22 -17.02
CA THR A 143 -7.72 2.68 -18.13
C THR A 143 -6.25 2.94 -17.86
N VAL A 144 -5.53 1.91 -17.40
CA VAL A 144 -4.08 2.01 -17.16
C VAL A 144 -3.34 1.96 -18.50
N PRO A 145 -2.23 2.70 -18.72
CA PRO A 145 -1.42 2.54 -19.93
C PRO A 145 -0.89 1.10 -20.08
N GLU A 146 -1.03 0.53 -21.28
CA GLU A 146 -0.54 -0.82 -21.59
C GLU A 146 0.91 -0.79 -22.08
N GLY A 147 1.69 -1.80 -21.67
CA GLY A 147 3.06 -1.98 -22.10
C GLY A 147 4.03 -0.95 -21.51
N ILE A 148 5.23 -0.88 -22.12
CA ILE A 148 6.32 -0.05 -21.64
C ILE A 148 6.01 1.43 -21.88
N GLN A 149 6.03 2.19 -20.80
CA GLN A 149 6.01 3.64 -20.77
C GLN A 149 7.44 4.18 -20.63
N GLU A 150 7.66 5.43 -21.02
CA GLU A 150 8.93 6.11 -20.84
C GLU A 150 8.70 7.53 -20.31
N GLU A 151 9.34 7.87 -19.20
CA GLU A 151 9.33 9.20 -18.62
C GLU A 151 10.75 9.59 -18.21
N ASN A 152 11.21 10.78 -18.64
CA ASN A 152 12.56 11.28 -18.34
C ASN A 152 13.71 10.30 -18.68
N GLY A 153 13.51 9.47 -19.71
CA GLY A 153 14.49 8.46 -20.15
C GLY A 153 14.49 7.18 -19.31
N THR A 154 13.57 7.02 -18.35
CA THR A 154 13.39 5.79 -17.57
C THR A 154 12.19 5.02 -18.11
N LYS A 155 12.40 3.73 -18.40
CA LYS A 155 11.34 2.85 -18.91
C LYS A 155 10.68 2.07 -17.79
N TYR A 156 9.35 1.98 -17.81
CA TYR A 156 8.60 1.24 -16.81
C TYR A 156 7.30 0.64 -17.34
N GLU A 157 6.75 -0.34 -16.64
CA GLU A 157 5.47 -0.97 -16.95
C GLU A 157 4.61 -1.08 -15.69
N PHE A 158 3.30 -0.85 -15.81
CA PHE A 158 2.34 -1.10 -14.75
C PHE A 158 1.88 -2.56 -14.77
N GLN A 159 1.99 -3.22 -13.62
CA GLN A 159 1.62 -4.62 -13.45
C GLN A 159 0.74 -4.80 -12.22
N MET A 160 -0.15 -5.78 -12.27
CA MET A 160 -0.87 -6.29 -11.10
C MET A 160 -0.56 -7.76 -10.93
N TRP A 161 -0.19 -8.14 -9.72
CA TRP A 161 0.03 -9.54 -9.32
C TRP A 161 -0.99 -9.91 -8.26
N GLU A 162 -1.54 -11.12 -8.34
CA GLU A 162 -2.47 -11.66 -7.36
C GLU A 162 -1.92 -12.95 -6.77
N ARG A 163 -2.13 -13.14 -5.46
CA ARG A 163 -1.70 -14.36 -4.79
C ARG A 163 -2.56 -15.54 -5.22
N VAL A 164 -1.91 -16.67 -5.50
CA VAL A 164 -2.53 -17.98 -5.70
C VAL A 164 -2.70 -18.62 -4.32
N ASP A 165 -3.93 -18.69 -3.83
CA ASP A 165 -4.27 -19.37 -2.58
C ASP A 165 -4.47 -20.88 -2.81
#